data_AF-A0AAV4IPY6-F1
#
_entry.id   AF-A0AAV4IPY6-F1
#
_cell.length_a   1.000
_cell.length_b   1.000
_cell.length_c   1.000
_cell.angle_alpha   90.00
_cell.angle_beta   90.00
_cell.angle_gamma   90.00
#
_symmetry.space_group_name_H-M   'P 1'
#
loop_
_entity.id
_entity.type
_entity.pdbx_description
1 polymer ?
#
loop_
_entity_poly.entity_id
_entity_poly.type
_entity_poly.pdbx_seq_one_letter_code
_entity_poly.pdbx_strand_id
1 'polypeptide(L)'
;MKIGEIAFKLEIPKSTVHEIAHDNLDRLRDAIRRKRPGLLRRGAVHDNATPYSANFTQKWPQRYGCEILNCPAHSPDLAPSDFHLFGPLKRHLGGMAFEAEGDLVGELKNWLAHLDLYFFRKAIYSLLSR
;
A
#
# COMPACT_ATOMS: atom_id res chain seq x y z
N MET A 1 -4.81 -13.42 0.95
CA MET A 1 -3.72 -13.91 0.10
C MET A 1 -2.67 -12.82 0.07
N LYS A 2 -1.51 -13.05 0.71
CA LYS A 2 -0.47 -12.02 0.94
C LYS A 2 0.41 -11.84 -0.29
N ILE A 3 1.02 -10.67 -0.49
CA ILE A 3 1.99 -10.44 -1.58
C ILE A 3 3.14 -11.46 -1.54
N GLY A 4 3.65 -11.80 -0.34
CA GLY A 4 4.67 -12.85 -0.19
C GLY A 4 4.18 -14.26 -0.52
N GLU A 5 2.92 -14.58 -0.24
CA GLU A 5 2.31 -15.87 -0.63
C GLU A 5 2.04 -15.93 -2.13
N ILE A 6 1.71 -14.80 -2.75
CA ILE A 6 1.50 -14.67 -4.21
C ILE A 6 2.85 -14.79 -4.91
N ALA A 7 3.86 -14.04 -4.47
CA ALA A 7 5.21 -14.10 -5.01
C ALA A 7 5.82 -15.50 -4.89
N PHE A 8 5.60 -16.18 -3.76
CA PHE A 8 6.01 -17.58 -3.58
C PHE A 8 5.27 -18.54 -4.52
N LYS A 9 3.95 -18.39 -4.65
CA LYS A 9 3.12 -19.19 -5.58
C LYS A 9 3.44 -18.94 -7.06
N LEU A 10 3.98 -17.76 -7.39
CA LEU A 10 4.36 -17.36 -8.74
C LEU A 10 5.87 -17.51 -9.00
N GLU A 11 6.61 -18.16 -8.08
CA GLU A 11 8.07 -18.37 -8.17
C GLU A 11 8.90 -17.10 -8.39
N ILE A 12 8.40 -15.95 -7.95
CA ILE A 12 9.10 -14.67 -8.11
C ILE A 12 10.29 -14.64 -7.12
N PRO A 13 11.52 -14.41 -7.59
CA PRO A 13 12.68 -14.35 -6.72
C PRO A 13 12.52 -13.28 -5.64
N LYS A 14 12.92 -13.60 -4.42
CA LYS A 14 12.88 -12.64 -3.30
C LYS A 14 13.63 -11.34 -3.64
N SER A 15 14.76 -11.41 -4.33
CA SER A 15 15.53 -10.23 -4.77
C SER A 15 14.69 -9.27 -5.64
N THR A 16 13.93 -9.80 -6.60
CA THR A 16 13.03 -9.03 -7.47
C THR A 16 11.93 -8.33 -6.67
N VAL A 17 11.35 -9.00 -5.67
CA VAL A 17 10.36 -8.39 -4.77
C VAL A 17 10.97 -7.22 -3.99
N HIS A 18 12.23 -7.33 -3.53
CA HIS A 18 12.91 -6.25 -2.82
C HIS A 18 13.22 -5.06 -3.73
N GLU A 19 13.67 -5.27 -4.96
CA GLU A 19 13.95 -4.21 -5.93
C GLU A 19 12.68 -3.43 -6.29
N ILE A 20 11.57 -4.14 -6.55
CA ILE A 20 10.26 -3.53 -6.80
C ILE A 20 9.82 -2.71 -5.58
N ALA A 21 10.01 -3.24 -4.37
CA ALA A 21 9.65 -2.54 -3.16
C ALA A 21 10.49 -1.26 -2.93
N HIS A 22 11.77 -1.28 -3.31
CA HIS A 22 12.64 -0.09 -3.30
C HIS A 22 12.13 0.98 -4.28
N ASP A 23 11.92 0.63 -5.54
CA ASP A 23 11.44 1.57 -6.58
C ASP A 23 10.10 2.21 -6.18
N ASN A 24 9.18 1.40 -5.65
CA ASN A 24 7.88 1.89 -5.21
C ASN A 24 7.98 2.92 -4.07
N LEU A 25 8.88 2.72 -3.10
CA LEU A 25 9.07 3.68 -2.00
C LEU A 25 9.68 5.00 -2.46
N ASP A 26 10.62 4.96 -3.41
CA ASP A 26 11.18 6.18 -3.99
C ASP A 26 10.14 6.94 -4.83
N ARG A 27 9.35 6.23 -5.62
CA ARG A 27 8.24 6.82 -6.39
C ARG A 27 7.16 7.39 -5.47
N LEU A 28 6.86 6.72 -4.36
CA LEU A 28 5.94 7.22 -3.33
C LEU A 28 6.47 8.51 -2.69
N ARG A 29 7.76 8.55 -2.32
CA ARG A 29 8.41 9.76 -1.80
C ARG A 29 8.22 10.93 -2.76
N ASP A 30 8.53 10.73 -4.04
CA ASP A 30 8.51 11.80 -5.03
C ASP A 30 7.07 12.25 -5.33
N ALA A 31 6.11 11.33 -5.32
CA ALA A 31 4.70 11.65 -5.38
C ALA A 31 4.23 12.49 -4.18
N ILE A 32 4.65 12.14 -2.95
CA ILE A 32 4.30 12.91 -1.74
C ILE A 32 4.95 14.29 -1.77
N ARG A 33 6.24 14.39 -2.11
CA ARG A 33 6.95 15.68 -2.22
C ARG A 33 6.25 16.64 -3.16
N ARG A 34 5.70 16.13 -4.27
CA ARG A 34 5.00 16.93 -5.28
C ARG A 34 3.55 17.23 -4.92
N LYS A 35 2.79 16.24 -4.43
CA LYS A 35 1.33 16.38 -4.23
C LYS A 35 0.96 16.86 -2.83
N ARG A 36 1.76 16.55 -1.81
CA ARG A 36 1.51 16.87 -0.39
C ARG A 36 2.81 17.15 0.36
N PRO A 37 3.46 18.30 0.09
CA PRO A 37 4.71 18.69 0.76
C PRO A 37 4.58 18.61 2.29
N GLY A 38 5.58 18.04 2.97
CA GLY A 38 5.61 17.91 4.43
C GLY A 38 4.88 16.69 5.01
N LEU A 39 4.07 15.96 4.22
CA LEU A 39 3.32 14.81 4.74
C LEU A 39 4.22 13.65 5.19
N LEU A 40 5.38 13.44 4.56
CA LEU A 40 6.31 12.37 4.94
C LEU A 40 6.72 12.43 6.43
N ARG A 41 6.82 13.64 7.01
CA ARG A 41 7.20 13.81 8.42
C ARG A 41 6.07 13.50 9.40
N ARG A 42 4.85 13.29 8.93
CA ARG A 42 3.66 12.99 9.75
C ARG A 42 3.46 11.49 9.95
N GLY A 43 4.38 10.69 9.44
CA GLY A 43 4.39 9.24 9.57
C GLY A 43 3.49 8.49 8.59
N ALA A 44 3.65 7.18 8.56
CA ALA A 44 2.90 6.25 7.73
C ALA A 44 2.50 5.00 8.52
N VAL A 45 1.32 4.47 8.19
CA VAL A 45 0.84 3.16 8.66
C VAL A 45 1.03 2.17 7.52
N HIS A 46 1.64 1.02 7.81
CA HIS A 46 1.68 -0.11 6.88
C HIS A 46 1.51 -1.42 7.65
N ASP A 47 1.06 -2.46 6.96
CA ASP A 47 0.97 -3.80 7.52
C ASP A 47 2.36 -4.40 7.70
N ASN A 48 2.59 -5.16 8.77
CA ASN A 48 3.86 -5.88 8.97
C ASN A 48 3.96 -7.13 8.06
N ALA A 49 3.43 -7.06 6.82
CA ALA A 49 3.54 -8.14 5.86
C ALA A 49 4.99 -8.32 5.44
N THR A 50 5.49 -9.55 5.51
CA THR A 50 6.82 -9.92 5.04
C THR A 50 6.86 -9.84 3.51
N PRO A 51 7.54 -8.80 2.97
CA PRO A 51 8.89 -9.01 2.45
C PRO A 51 9.84 -7.85 2.83
N TYR A 52 10.09 -7.63 4.12
CA TYR A 52 11.03 -6.59 4.58
C TYR A 52 12.08 -7.06 5.60
N SER A 53 12.76 -8.16 5.28
CA SER A 53 14.05 -8.48 5.90
C SER A 53 15.25 -7.80 5.20
N ALA A 54 15.03 -7.02 4.13
CA ALA A 54 16.11 -6.26 3.50
C ALA A 54 16.36 -4.94 4.25
N ASN A 55 17.62 -4.75 4.66
CA ASN A 55 18.13 -3.56 5.36
C ASN A 55 17.69 -2.22 4.77
N PHE A 56 17.45 -2.15 3.46
CA PHE A 56 17.11 -0.90 2.78
C PHE A 56 15.81 -0.29 3.31
N THR A 57 14.77 -1.09 3.43
CA THR A 57 13.45 -0.57 3.80
C THR A 57 13.31 -0.31 5.28
N GLN A 58 14.01 -1.09 6.11
CA GLN A 58 14.12 -0.75 7.52
C GLN A 58 14.81 0.62 7.70
N LYS A 59 15.75 0.97 6.81
CA LYS A 59 16.47 2.25 6.84
C LYS A 59 15.76 3.39 6.11
N TRP A 60 14.83 3.10 5.20
CA TRP A 60 14.11 4.13 4.42
C TRP A 60 13.36 5.15 5.30
N PRO A 61 12.60 4.74 6.34
CA PRO A 61 11.98 5.66 7.29
C PRO A 61 12.97 6.64 7.92
N GLN A 62 14.09 6.10 8.42
CA GLN A 62 15.15 6.89 9.04
C GLN A 62 15.80 7.86 8.05
N ARG A 63 16.06 7.40 6.82
CA ARG A 63 16.70 8.19 5.76
C ARG A 63 15.86 9.40 5.34
N TYR A 64 14.53 9.28 5.34
CA TYR A 64 13.63 10.33 4.85
C TYR A 64 12.79 10.99 5.94
N GLY A 65 13.05 10.69 7.21
CA GLY A 65 12.33 11.25 8.35
C GLY A 65 10.84 10.88 8.36
N CYS A 66 10.51 9.69 7.87
CA CYS A 66 9.17 9.13 7.95
C CYS A 66 9.07 8.28 9.21
N GLU A 67 8.12 8.59 10.09
CA GLU A 67 7.83 7.75 11.25
C GLU A 67 6.94 6.58 10.82
N ILE A 68 7.34 5.34 11.11
CA ILE A 68 6.48 4.17 10.86
C ILE A 68 5.78 3.82 12.16
N LEU A 69 4.44 3.83 12.12
CA LEU A 69 3.64 3.35 13.24
C LEU A 69 3.71 1.82 13.30
N ASN A 70 4.27 1.29 14.39
CA ASN A 70 4.40 -0.14 14.60
C ASN A 70 3.02 -0.81 14.63
N CYS A 71 2.71 -1.62 13.63
CA CYS A 71 1.53 -2.47 13.62
C CYS A 71 1.90 -3.85 14.18
N PRO A 72 1.14 -4.40 15.16
CA PRO A 72 1.32 -5.77 15.61
C PRO A 72 1.27 -6.74 14.42
N ALA A 73 2.08 -7.79 14.48
CA ALA A 73 2.10 -8.81 13.44
C ALA A 73 0.68 -9.34 13.20
N HIS A 74 0.28 -9.41 11.93
CA HIS A 74 -1.01 -9.97 11.49
C HIS A 74 -2.26 -9.24 11.98
N SER A 75 -2.25 -7.90 11.96
CA SER A 75 -3.41 -7.06 12.32
C SER A 75 -4.04 -6.39 11.08
N PRO A 76 -4.78 -7.13 10.22
CA PRO A 76 -5.45 -6.55 9.04
C PRO A 76 -6.53 -5.53 9.42
N ASP A 77 -7.04 -5.59 10.65
CA ASP A 77 -7.90 -4.58 11.25
C ASP A 77 -7.20 -3.23 11.44
N LEU A 78 -5.87 -3.20 11.59
CA LEU A 78 -5.09 -1.97 11.76
C LEU A 78 -4.56 -1.37 10.45
N ALA A 79 -4.77 -2.05 9.31
CA ALA A 79 -4.39 -1.57 7.99
C ALA A 79 -5.61 -0.97 7.25
N PRO A 80 -5.71 0.36 7.08
CA PRO A 80 -6.83 0.99 6.36
C PRO A 80 -7.02 0.47 4.93
N SER A 81 -5.95 0.04 4.27
CA SER A 81 -6.02 -0.64 2.98
C SER A 81 -6.83 -1.93 3.05
N ASP A 82 -6.60 -2.74 4.07
CA ASP A 82 -7.20 -4.07 4.20
C ASP A 82 -8.67 -4.00 4.59
N PHE A 83 -9.01 -3.23 5.63
CA PHE A 83 -10.39 -3.18 6.12
C PHE A 83 -11.29 -2.19 5.37
N HIS A 84 -10.75 -1.18 4.66
CA HIS A 84 -11.55 -0.13 4.05
C HIS A 84 -11.44 -0.07 2.53
N LEU A 85 -10.26 -0.27 1.94
CA LEU A 85 -10.03 -0.08 0.51
C LEU A 85 -10.30 -1.34 -0.31
N PHE A 86 -9.71 -2.48 0.08
CA PHE A 86 -9.74 -3.69 -0.76
C PHE A 86 -11.10 -4.37 -0.83
N GLY A 87 -11.95 -4.25 0.20
CA GLY A 87 -13.32 -4.76 0.16
C GLY A 87 -14.17 -4.11 -0.94
N PRO A 88 -14.33 -2.77 -0.94
CA PRO A 88 -14.98 -2.04 -2.02
C PRO A 88 -14.32 -2.25 -3.39
N LEU A 89 -12.99 -2.27 -3.47
CA LEU A 89 -12.29 -2.50 -4.73
C LEU A 89 -12.63 -3.87 -5.34
N LYS A 90 -12.62 -4.93 -4.53
CA LYS A 90 -13.00 -6.28 -4.99
C LYS A 90 -14.44 -6.35 -5.49
N ARG A 91 -15.35 -5.59 -4.86
CA ARG A 91 -16.74 -5.50 -5.32
C ARG A 91 -16.84 -4.74 -6.65
N HIS A 92 -16.05 -3.68 -6.82
CA HIS A 92 -15.99 -2.92 -8.06
C HIS A 92 -15.44 -3.75 -9.22
N LEU A 93 -14.32 -4.44 -9.01
CA LEU A 93 -13.69 -5.30 -10.03
C LEU A 93 -14.41 -6.64 -10.21
N GLY A 94 -15.34 -6.98 -9.34
CA GLY A 94 -16.02 -8.27 -9.34
C GLY A 94 -16.83 -8.47 -10.63
N GLY A 95 -16.51 -9.52 -11.38
CA GLY A 95 -17.19 -9.85 -12.63
C GLY A 95 -16.68 -9.10 -13.86
N MET A 96 -15.69 -8.22 -13.71
CA MET A 96 -14.99 -7.61 -14.84
C MET A 96 -13.92 -8.58 -15.38
N ALA A 97 -13.82 -8.67 -16.70
CA ALA A 97 -12.73 -9.34 -17.40
C ALA A 97 -11.85 -8.29 -18.07
N PHE A 98 -10.54 -8.47 -17.99
CA PHE A 98 -9.55 -7.58 -18.58
C PHE A 98 -8.69 -8.37 -19.56
N GLU A 99 -8.51 -7.86 -20.76
CA GLU A 99 -7.70 -8.51 -21.80
C GLU A 99 -6.20 -8.23 -21.61
N ALA A 100 -5.88 -7.04 -21.10
CA ALA A 100 -4.52 -6.64 -20.75
C ALA A 100 -4.40 -6.07 -19.33
N GLU A 101 -3.19 -6.13 -18.78
CA GLU A 101 -2.86 -5.46 -17.52
C GLU A 101 -3.14 -3.95 -17.59
N GLY A 102 -2.91 -3.33 -18.75
CA GLY A 102 -3.19 -1.91 -18.98
C GLY A 102 -4.66 -1.53 -18.72
N ASP A 103 -5.60 -2.42 -19.07
CA ASP A 103 -7.03 -2.20 -18.87
C ASP A 103 -7.39 -2.25 -17.38
N LEU A 104 -6.85 -3.23 -16.66
CA LEU A 104 -7.00 -3.34 -15.20
C LEU A 104 -6.42 -2.11 -14.50
N VAL A 105 -5.22 -1.68 -14.89
CA VAL A 105 -4.56 -0.50 -14.32
C VAL A 105 -5.35 0.78 -14.63
N GLY A 106 -5.90 0.88 -15.84
CA GLY A 106 -6.77 1.98 -16.26
C GLY A 106 -8.03 2.06 -15.40
N GLU A 107 -8.73 0.94 -15.24
CA GLU A 107 -9.96 0.86 -14.45
C GLU A 107 -9.70 1.13 -12.96
N LEU A 108 -8.60 0.60 -12.42
CA LEU A 108 -8.20 0.89 -11.04
C LEU A 108 -7.96 2.39 -10.82
N LYS A 109 -7.25 3.06 -11.75
CA LYS A 109 -7.03 4.51 -11.69
C LYS A 109 -8.34 5.29 -11.78
N ASN A 110 -9.23 4.86 -12.67
CA ASN A 110 -10.55 5.47 -12.83
C ASN A 110 -11.37 5.36 -11.54
N TRP A 111 -11.45 4.17 -10.96
CA TRP A 111 -12.15 3.94 -9.70
C TRP A 111 -11.58 4.77 -8.54
N LEU A 112 -10.24 4.80 -8.39
CA LEU A 112 -9.58 5.61 -7.35
C LEU A 112 -9.84 7.10 -7.52
N ALA A 113 -9.98 7.60 -8.75
CA ALA A 113 -10.27 9.01 -9.02
C ALA A 113 -11.70 9.42 -8.64
N HIS A 114 -12.63 8.46 -8.57
CA HIS A 114 -14.02 8.68 -8.14
C HIS A 114 -14.20 8.61 -6.62
N LEU A 115 -13.19 8.16 -5.86
CA LEU A 115 -13.24 8.16 -4.40
C LEU A 115 -13.03 9.57 -3.86
N ASP A 116 -13.91 9.99 -2.96
CA ASP A 116 -13.83 11.31 -2.33
C ASP A 116 -12.86 11.34 -1.12
N LEU A 117 -12.59 12.55 -0.63
CA LEU A 117 -11.76 12.74 0.57
C LEU A 117 -12.39 12.09 1.80
N TYR A 118 -13.72 12.03 1.88
CA TYR A 118 -14.44 11.48 3.01
C TYR A 118 -14.17 9.98 3.16
N PHE A 119 -14.14 9.23 2.05
CA PHE A 119 -13.77 7.82 2.01
C PHE A 119 -12.43 7.56 2.69
N PHE A 120 -11.37 8.25 2.25
CA PHE A 120 -10.04 8.09 2.85
C PHE A 120 -9.99 8.56 4.31
N ARG A 121 -10.66 9.67 4.63
CA ARG A 121 -10.66 10.23 5.97
C ARG A 121 -11.38 9.34 6.98
N LYS A 122 -12.49 8.72 6.57
CA LYS A 122 -13.23 7.75 7.36
C LYS A 122 -12.36 6.55 7.72
N ALA A 123 -11.57 6.03 6.78
CA ALA A 123 -10.64 4.94 7.01
C ALA A 123 -9.63 5.29 8.12
N ILE A 124 -9.00 6.46 8.04
CA ILE A 124 -8.00 6.91 9.02
C ILE A 124 -8.62 7.12 10.41
N TYR A 125 -9.79 7.78 10.51
CA TYR A 125 -10.42 7.99 11.81
C TYR A 125 -10.96 6.71 12.44
N SER A 126 -11.32 5.72 11.63
CA SER A 126 -11.76 4.42 12.15
C SER A 126 -10.65 3.67 12.88
N LEU A 127 -9.37 4.05 12.72
CA LEU A 127 -8.27 3.51 13.51
C LEU A 127 -8.34 3.90 14.99
N LEU A 128 -8.96 5.04 15.33
CA LEU A 128 -9.09 5.49 16.72
C LEU A 128 -10.07 4.65 17.53
N SER A 129 -10.96 3.92 16.84
CA SER A 129 -12.01 3.10 17.42
C SER A 129 -11.74 1.60 17.27
N ARG A 130 -10.49 1.22 16.98
CA ARG A 130 -10.07 -0.18 16.84
C ARG A 130 -9.16 -0.60 17.99
#